data_AF-A0A162RIP3-F1
#
_entry.id   AF-A0A162RIP3-F1
#
_cell.length_a   1.000
_cell.length_b   1.000
_cell.length_c   1.000
_cell.angle_alpha   90.00
_cell.angle_beta   90.00
_cell.angle_gamma   90.00
#
_symmetry.space_group_name_H-M   'P 1'
#
loop_
_entity.id
_entity.type
_entity.pdbx_description
1 polymer ?
#
loop_
_entity_poly.entity_id
_entity_poly.type
_entity_poly.pdbx_seq_one_letter_code
_entity_poly.pdbx_strand_id
1 'polypeptide(L)'
;MLYWGSFKMQKLAMSFAFPAQLSLKKLKRDSSKKCLMLDLDVRFRQFYSPQEYLLYNMFNHHFFNGSQSVSVYEQFLIEGKNNLAVVMDPPFGGKVEVISHTLQTIDDEYKHLNGQNASDISKFWIFPYFMESQIVSNLPSLAMLDYKVEYTNHSQFQNGPQGRKQGSPVRIFTNVSLQKLKLPAREGYKYCTFCKKWISPENRHCMICNSCTFKDGRTYVHCDQCKSCDP
;
A
#
# COMPACT_ATOMS: atom_id res chain seq x y z
N MET A 1 -10.52 -8.09 -4.24
CA MET A 1 -10.49 -6.71 -4.82
C MET A 1 -11.08 -5.73 -3.81
N LEU A 2 -10.22 -4.94 -3.17
CA LEU A 2 -10.61 -3.92 -2.18
C LEU A 2 -11.67 -2.98 -2.77
N TYR A 3 -12.80 -2.84 -2.08
CA TYR A 3 -13.88 -1.94 -2.48
C TYR A 3 -13.53 -0.55 -1.96
N TRP A 4 -12.78 0.22 -2.75
CA TRP A 4 -12.42 1.61 -2.44
C TRP A 4 -13.62 2.58 -2.48
N GLY A 5 -14.82 2.10 -2.83
CA GLY A 5 -16.01 2.91 -3.10
C GLY A 5 -16.61 3.67 -1.90
N SER A 6 -16.18 3.38 -0.66
CA SER A 6 -16.65 4.12 0.53
C SER A 6 -15.74 5.28 0.92
N PHE A 7 -14.57 5.42 0.30
CA PHE A 7 -13.77 6.64 0.41
C PHE A 7 -14.21 7.59 -0.70
N LYS A 8 -14.66 8.80 -0.34
CA LYS A 8 -14.68 9.96 -1.25
C LYS A 8 -13.24 10.42 -1.54
N MET A 9 -12.33 9.50 -1.85
CA MET A 9 -11.02 9.82 -2.40
C MET A 9 -11.15 9.94 -3.91
N GLN A 10 -11.14 11.17 -4.43
CA GLN A 10 -10.76 11.36 -5.82
C GLN A 10 -9.25 11.47 -5.82
N LYS A 11 -8.56 10.83 -6.77
CA LYS A 11 -7.14 11.10 -7.06
C LYS A 11 -6.27 10.47 -5.95
N LEU A 12 -5.24 9.70 -6.22
CA LEU A 12 -4.17 9.79 -7.20
C LEU A 12 -3.31 8.54 -6.91
N ALA A 13 -2.52 7.99 -7.83
CA ALA A 13 -1.72 6.80 -7.54
C ALA A 13 -0.34 6.90 -8.19
N MET A 14 0.69 7.21 -7.40
CA MET A 14 2.09 6.97 -7.76
C MET A 14 2.38 5.49 -7.55
N SER A 15 2.34 4.74 -8.64
CA SER A 15 2.54 3.29 -8.66
C SER A 15 3.95 2.95 -9.11
N PHE A 16 4.65 2.19 -8.28
CA PHE A 16 5.98 1.65 -8.55
C PHE A 16 5.87 0.16 -8.85
N ALA A 17 6.52 -0.28 -9.93
CA ALA A 17 6.73 -1.65 -10.37
C ALA A 17 5.53 -2.42 -10.98
N PHE A 18 5.91 -3.51 -11.66
CA PHE A 18 5.17 -4.21 -12.72
C PHE A 18 3.72 -4.66 -12.42
N PRO A 19 3.33 -5.06 -11.19
CA PRO A 19 1.95 -5.49 -10.93
C PRO A 19 0.96 -4.32 -10.73
N ALA A 20 1.45 -3.14 -10.39
CA ALA A 20 0.60 -1.98 -10.10
C ALA A 20 -0.02 -1.37 -11.37
N GLN A 21 0.41 -1.80 -12.57
CA GLN A 21 -0.25 -1.51 -13.85
C GLN A 21 -1.73 -1.92 -13.91
N LEU A 22 -2.11 -3.09 -13.37
CA LEU A 22 -3.51 -3.55 -13.44
C LEU A 22 -4.41 -2.72 -12.52
N SER A 23 -3.86 -2.28 -11.38
CA SER A 23 -4.52 -1.38 -10.45
C SER A 23 -4.68 0.01 -11.06
N LEU A 24 -3.63 0.55 -11.69
CA LEU A 24 -3.66 1.82 -12.43
C LEU A 24 -4.65 1.78 -13.61
N LYS A 25 -4.64 0.72 -14.43
CA LYS A 25 -5.58 0.55 -15.55
C LYS A 25 -7.03 0.53 -15.07
N LYS A 26 -7.31 -0.08 -13.92
CA LYS A 26 -8.65 -0.09 -13.32
C LYS A 26 -9.02 1.28 -12.71
N LEU A 27 -8.07 1.98 -12.10
CA LEU A 27 -8.29 3.33 -11.58
C LEU A 27 -8.56 4.34 -12.71
N LYS A 28 -7.87 4.21 -13.85
CA LYS A 28 -8.07 5.03 -15.06
C LYS A 28 -9.43 4.83 -15.74
N ARG A 29 -10.15 3.72 -15.47
CA ARG A 29 -11.50 3.53 -16.03
C ARG A 29 -12.52 4.50 -15.44
N ASP A 30 -12.21 5.11 -14.31
CA ASP A 30 -13.01 6.19 -13.74
C ASP A 30 -12.43 7.53 -14.20
N SER A 31 -13.11 8.17 -15.15
CA SER A 31 -12.70 9.46 -15.75
C SER A 31 -12.62 10.62 -14.74
N SER A 32 -13.15 10.45 -13.53
CA SER A 32 -13.03 11.44 -12.45
C SER A 32 -11.68 11.40 -11.70
N LYS A 33 -10.84 10.39 -11.96
CA LYS A 33 -9.55 10.18 -11.29
C LYS A 33 -8.37 10.47 -12.21
N LYS A 34 -7.42 11.30 -11.75
CA LYS A 34 -6.10 11.46 -12.38
C LYS A 34 -5.12 10.43 -11.82
N CYS A 35 -4.09 10.05 -12.59
CA CYS A 35 -3.03 9.13 -12.18
C CYS A 35 -1.69 9.54 -12.82
N LEU A 36 -0.59 9.45 -12.07
CA LEU A 36 0.77 9.70 -12.52
C LEU A 36 1.61 8.51 -12.10
N MET A 37 2.14 7.80 -13.07
CA MET A 37 2.97 6.63 -12.84
C MET A 37 4.43 7.05 -12.75
N LEU A 38 5.09 6.62 -11.68
CA LEU A 38 6.52 6.83 -11.47
C LEU A 38 7.18 5.46 -11.48
N ASP A 39 7.91 5.15 -12.54
CA ASP A 39 8.53 3.83 -12.68
C ASP A 39 9.90 3.94 -13.33
N LEU A 40 10.74 2.94 -13.10
CA LEU A 40 12.06 2.81 -13.71
C LEU A 40 11.98 2.14 -15.09
N ASP A 41 10.88 1.44 -15.38
CA ASP A 41 10.68 0.72 -16.63
C ASP A 41 10.24 1.63 -17.79
N VAL A 42 11.23 2.03 -18.59
CA VAL A 42 11.03 2.89 -19.78
C VAL A 42 10.00 2.37 -20.77
N ARG A 43 9.69 1.06 -20.78
CA ARG A 43 8.70 0.46 -21.68
C ARG A 43 7.31 1.05 -21.46
N PHE A 44 7.03 1.63 -20.30
CA PHE A 44 5.76 2.30 -20.07
C PHE A 44 5.57 3.59 -20.85
N ARG A 45 6.65 4.26 -21.25
CA ARG A 45 6.58 5.50 -22.02
C ARG A 45 5.75 5.37 -23.30
N GLN A 46 5.65 4.17 -23.88
CA GLN A 46 4.85 3.92 -25.09
C GLN A 46 3.32 3.90 -24.84
N PHE A 47 2.88 3.77 -23.57
CA PHE A 47 1.45 3.62 -23.21
C PHE A 47 0.85 4.83 -22.50
N TYR A 48 1.68 5.81 -22.12
CA TYR A 48 1.29 6.94 -21.28
C TYR A 48 1.87 8.24 -21.82
N SER A 49 1.11 9.32 -21.69
CA SER A 49 1.61 10.66 -22.02
C SER A 49 2.68 11.12 -21.01
N PRO A 50 3.52 12.13 -21.35
CA PRO A 50 4.48 12.71 -20.42
C PRO A 50 3.86 13.29 -19.13
N GLN A 51 2.55 13.56 -19.12
CA GLN A 51 1.79 14.03 -17.95
C GLN A 51 1.27 12.88 -17.07
N GLU A 52 1.39 11.63 -17.53
CA GLU A 52 0.86 10.45 -16.85
C GLU A 52 1.96 9.43 -16.49
N TYR A 53 3.18 9.61 -16.99
CA TYR A 53 4.32 8.76 -16.71
C TYR A 53 5.63 9.55 -16.62
N LEU A 54 6.35 9.37 -15.51
CA LEU A 54 7.70 9.88 -15.34
C LEU A 54 8.68 8.72 -15.12
N LEU A 55 9.79 8.75 -15.84
CA LEU A 55 10.91 7.83 -15.61
C LEU A 55 11.58 8.22 -14.30
N TYR A 56 11.48 7.36 -13.29
CA TYR A 56 11.79 7.68 -11.90
C TYR A 56 12.39 6.49 -11.16
N ASN A 57 13.41 6.74 -10.32
CA ASN A 57 13.97 5.75 -9.41
C ASN A 57 13.54 6.03 -7.97
N MET A 58 12.81 5.08 -7.38
CA MET A 58 12.28 5.20 -6.02
C MET A 58 13.32 5.04 -4.91
N PHE A 59 14.48 4.44 -5.19
CA PHE A 59 15.49 4.23 -4.16
C PHE A 59 16.30 5.49 -3.85
N ASN A 60 16.27 6.48 -4.73
CA ASN A 60 17.03 7.71 -4.54
C ASN A 60 16.22 8.96 -4.94
N HIS A 61 14.90 8.82 -5.06
CA HIS A 61 13.98 9.88 -5.46
C HIS A 61 14.47 10.63 -6.73
N HIS A 62 14.95 9.91 -7.74
CA HIS A 62 15.57 10.53 -8.91
C HIS A 62 14.64 10.55 -10.14
N PHE A 63 14.45 11.73 -10.73
CA PHE A 63 13.73 11.92 -12.00
C PHE A 63 14.71 11.99 -13.18
N PHE A 64 14.66 11.00 -14.07
CA PHE A 64 15.65 10.86 -15.16
C PHE A 64 15.51 11.90 -16.28
N ASN A 65 14.32 12.52 -16.41
CA ASN A 65 14.05 13.57 -17.38
C ASN A 65 14.21 14.99 -16.79
N GLY A 66 14.84 15.10 -15.62
CA GLY A 66 15.22 16.38 -15.01
C GLY A 66 14.03 17.27 -14.70
N SER A 67 14.22 18.59 -14.87
CA SER A 67 13.28 19.64 -14.45
C SER A 67 11.87 19.46 -15.04
N GLN A 68 11.73 18.97 -16.26
CA GLN A 68 10.42 18.73 -16.87
C GLN A 68 9.59 17.72 -16.08
N SER A 69 10.20 16.61 -15.65
CA SER A 69 9.50 15.62 -14.83
C SER A 69 9.21 16.12 -13.43
N VAL A 70 10.15 16.87 -12.84
CA VAL A 70 9.95 17.49 -11.52
C VAL A 70 8.75 18.44 -11.57
N SER A 71 8.65 19.32 -12.58
CA SER A 71 7.51 20.23 -12.70
C SER A 71 6.17 19.51 -12.86
N VAL A 72 6.11 18.41 -13.62
CA VAL A 72 4.88 17.59 -13.73
C VAL A 72 4.52 16.97 -12.37
N TYR A 73 5.51 16.46 -11.66
CA TYR A 73 5.32 15.87 -10.33
C TYR A 73 4.85 16.89 -9.29
N GLU A 74 5.49 18.05 -9.19
CA GLU A 74 5.11 19.10 -8.24
C GLU A 74 3.71 19.65 -8.54
N GLN A 75 3.42 19.93 -9.81
CA GLN A 75 2.08 20.36 -10.24
C GLN A 75 1.01 19.33 -9.83
N PHE A 76 1.34 18.06 -9.95
CA PHE A 76 0.46 16.96 -9.56
C PHE A 76 0.24 16.88 -8.05
N LEU A 77 1.26 17.15 -7.23
CA LEU A 77 1.13 17.28 -5.78
C LEU A 77 0.24 18.48 -5.39
N ILE A 78 0.41 19.63 -6.05
CA ILE A 78 -0.39 20.84 -5.82
C ILE A 78 -1.87 20.60 -6.16
N GLU A 79 -2.14 19.93 -7.28
CA GLU A 79 -3.51 19.61 -7.71
C GLU A 79 -4.21 18.61 -6.80
N GLY A 80 -3.45 17.71 -6.17
CA GLY A 80 -3.96 16.69 -5.27
C GLY A 80 -4.64 17.28 -4.04
N LYS A 81 -4.07 18.36 -3.45
CA LYS A 81 -4.50 18.90 -2.14
C LYS A 81 -4.72 17.75 -1.14
N ASN A 82 -5.74 17.84 -0.28
CA ASN A 82 -6.09 16.81 0.71
C ASN A 82 -6.70 15.52 0.11
N ASN A 83 -6.58 15.31 -1.21
CA ASN A 83 -7.21 14.23 -1.94
C ASN A 83 -6.15 13.50 -2.79
N LEU A 84 -5.09 13.06 -2.12
CA LEU A 84 -3.91 12.45 -2.70
C LEU A 84 -3.62 11.12 -2.01
N ALA A 85 -3.35 10.09 -2.80
CA ALA A 85 -2.80 8.82 -2.33
C ALA A 85 -1.50 8.45 -3.06
N VAL A 86 -0.61 7.77 -2.34
CA VAL A 86 0.56 7.08 -2.90
C VAL A 86 0.30 5.58 -2.76
N VAL A 87 0.43 4.83 -3.85
CA VAL A 87 0.15 3.39 -3.87
C VAL A 87 1.35 2.67 -4.44
N MET A 88 2.17 2.05 -3.61
CA MET A 88 3.45 1.50 -4.03
C MET A 88 3.49 -0.03 -3.92
N ASP A 89 4.15 -0.67 -4.87
CA ASP A 89 4.43 -2.12 -4.89
C ASP A 89 5.92 -2.35 -5.22
N PRO A 90 6.84 -1.85 -4.38
CA PRO A 90 8.28 -1.91 -4.65
C PRO A 90 8.79 -3.35 -4.74
N PRO A 91 9.92 -3.59 -5.42
CA PRO A 91 10.56 -4.90 -5.39
C PRO A 91 10.91 -5.31 -3.95
N PHE A 92 10.56 -6.54 -3.56
CA PHE A 92 10.69 -7.01 -2.18
C PHE A 92 12.14 -7.12 -1.67
N GLY A 93 13.12 -7.14 -2.57
CA GLY A 93 14.55 -7.05 -2.23
C GLY A 93 15.03 -5.62 -1.93
N GLY A 94 14.16 -4.61 -2.07
CA GLY A 94 14.47 -3.23 -1.73
C GLY A 94 14.62 -3.02 -0.22
N LYS A 95 15.55 -2.16 0.18
CA LYS A 95 15.75 -1.78 1.59
C LYS A 95 14.58 -0.93 2.09
N VAL A 96 13.96 -1.38 3.18
CA VAL A 96 12.79 -0.72 3.81
C VAL A 96 13.12 0.72 4.22
N GLU A 97 14.33 0.96 4.71
CA GLU A 97 14.80 2.28 5.17
C GLU A 97 14.82 3.27 4.01
N VAL A 98 15.34 2.84 2.85
CA VAL A 98 15.46 3.67 1.65
C VAL A 98 14.08 4.02 1.09
N ILE A 99 13.18 3.03 1.04
CA ILE A 99 11.81 3.24 0.57
C ILE A 99 11.05 4.17 1.52
N SER A 100 11.26 4.02 2.83
CA SER A 100 10.66 4.87 3.86
C SER A 100 11.13 6.32 3.74
N HIS A 101 12.42 6.53 3.52
CA HIS A 101 12.98 7.86 3.25
C HIS A 101 12.32 8.52 2.04
N THR A 102 12.17 7.80 0.93
CA THR A 102 11.48 8.33 -0.27
C THR A 102 10.03 8.73 0.03
N LEU A 103 9.30 7.97 0.83
CA LEU A 103 7.94 8.32 1.25
C LEU A 103 7.90 9.58 2.11
N GLN A 104 8.86 9.76 3.01
CA GLN A 104 8.99 10.97 3.83
C GLN A 104 9.32 12.18 2.96
N THR A 105 10.24 12.04 2.00
CA THR A 105 10.54 13.10 1.02
C THR A 105 9.29 13.56 0.28
N ILE A 106 8.45 12.63 -0.17
CA ILE A 106 7.19 12.95 -0.85
C ILE A 106 6.22 13.72 0.08
N ASP A 107 6.12 13.35 1.36
CA ASP A 107 5.29 14.08 2.34
C ASP A 107 5.82 15.50 2.58
N ASP A 108 7.14 15.65 2.73
CA ASP A 108 7.79 16.93 3.00
C ASP A 108 7.61 17.89 1.82
N GLU A 109 7.80 17.41 0.60
CA GLU A 109 7.55 18.17 -0.64
C GLU A 109 6.08 18.56 -0.76
N TYR A 110 5.17 17.62 -0.48
CA TYR A 110 3.74 17.91 -0.50
C TYR A 110 3.35 19.01 0.50
N LYS A 111 3.87 18.96 1.72
CA LYS A 111 3.66 20.01 2.75
C LYS A 111 4.32 21.32 2.36
N HIS A 112 5.50 21.29 1.74
CA HIS A 112 6.15 22.49 1.24
C HIS A 112 5.29 23.20 0.18
N LEU A 113 4.71 22.44 -0.76
CA LEU A 113 3.91 22.96 -1.86
C LEU A 113 2.48 23.35 -1.47
N ASN A 114 1.88 22.68 -0.48
CA ASN A 114 0.48 22.87 -0.08
C ASN A 114 0.28 23.53 1.29
N GLY A 115 1.37 23.88 1.98
CA GLY A 115 1.39 24.52 3.28
C GLY A 115 1.72 23.55 4.43
N GLN A 116 2.48 24.05 5.43
CA GLN A 116 3.03 23.26 6.53
C GLN A 116 1.98 22.56 7.41
N ASN A 117 0.75 23.07 7.42
CA ASN A 117 -0.37 22.48 8.16
C ASN A 117 -1.11 21.38 7.37
N ALA A 118 -0.66 21.04 6.16
CA ALA A 118 -1.26 19.97 5.38
C ALA A 118 -1.04 18.61 6.06
N SER A 119 -2.07 17.76 6.06
CA SER A 119 -1.96 16.40 6.57
C SER A 119 -1.07 15.55 5.68
N ASP A 120 -0.40 14.55 6.24
CA ASP A 120 0.37 13.55 5.49
C ASP A 120 -0.46 12.94 4.35
N ILE A 121 0.21 12.60 3.25
CA ILE A 121 -0.43 11.92 2.13
C ILE A 121 -0.90 10.54 2.58
N SER A 122 -2.06 10.10 2.08
CA SER A 122 -2.53 8.73 2.30
C SER A 122 -1.62 7.74 1.57
N LYS A 123 -1.06 6.76 2.27
CA LYS A 123 -0.09 5.80 1.71
C LYS A 123 -0.68 4.40 1.69
N PHE A 124 -0.39 3.65 0.65
CA PHE A 124 -0.70 2.23 0.51
C PHE A 124 0.54 1.51 0.00
N TRP A 125 1.33 0.98 0.93
CA TRP A 125 2.55 0.25 0.63
C TRP A 125 2.30 -1.24 0.63
N ILE A 126 2.33 -1.84 -0.55
CA ILE A 126 2.19 -3.27 -0.77
C ILE A 126 3.56 -3.91 -0.52
N PHE A 127 3.67 -4.73 0.53
CA PHE A 127 4.94 -5.36 0.92
C PHE A 127 4.72 -6.64 1.75
N PRO A 128 5.72 -7.52 1.89
CA PRO A 128 5.58 -8.73 2.69
C PRO A 128 5.34 -8.47 4.18
N TYR A 129 4.43 -9.21 4.82
CA TYR A 129 4.03 -8.98 6.22
C TYR A 129 5.19 -9.14 7.22
N PHE A 130 6.18 -9.99 6.91
CA PHE A 130 7.32 -10.24 7.80
C PHE A 130 8.28 -9.04 7.87
N MET A 131 8.10 -8.02 7.03
CA MET A 131 8.85 -6.76 7.09
C MET A 131 8.16 -5.68 7.95
N GLU A 132 7.00 -5.98 8.55
CA GLU A 132 6.21 -5.02 9.34
C GLU A 132 7.02 -4.32 10.43
N SER A 133 7.85 -5.05 11.18
CA SER A 133 8.67 -4.45 12.25
C SER A 133 9.62 -3.37 11.71
N GLN A 134 10.23 -3.60 10.55
CA GLN A 134 11.10 -2.61 9.92
C GLN A 134 10.28 -1.42 9.38
N ILE A 135 9.13 -1.69 8.76
CA ILE A 135 8.26 -0.64 8.21
C ILE A 135 7.77 0.27 9.34
N VAL A 136 7.21 -0.29 10.42
CA VAL A 136 6.68 0.48 11.55
C VAL A 136 7.80 1.21 12.30
N SER A 137 9.00 0.63 12.38
CA SER A 137 10.15 1.31 12.98
C SER A 137 10.58 2.56 12.19
N ASN A 138 10.44 2.56 10.86
CA ASN A 138 10.79 3.71 10.02
C ASN A 138 9.60 4.68 9.82
N LEU A 139 8.37 4.16 9.78
CA LEU A 139 7.13 4.89 9.56
C LEU A 139 6.07 4.46 10.59
N PRO A 140 6.12 4.97 11.84
CA PRO A 140 5.25 4.52 12.94
C PRO A 140 3.76 4.75 12.72
N SER A 141 3.38 5.62 11.78
CA SER A 141 1.99 5.89 11.42
C SER A 141 1.36 4.81 10.54
N LEU A 142 2.18 3.93 9.92
CA LEU A 142 1.68 2.86 9.07
C LEU A 142 1.18 1.68 9.91
N ALA A 143 0.02 1.16 9.52
CA ALA A 143 -0.54 -0.08 10.05
C ALA A 143 -0.83 -1.06 8.92
N MET A 144 -0.71 -2.36 9.20
CA MET A 144 -0.92 -3.41 8.22
C MET A 144 -2.40 -3.81 8.13
N LEU A 145 -2.93 -3.90 6.90
CA LEU A 145 -4.21 -4.53 6.60
C LEU A 145 -4.07 -6.06 6.57
N ASP A 146 -5.10 -6.76 7.03
CA ASP A 146 -5.19 -8.23 6.93
C ASP A 146 -5.43 -8.74 5.49
N TYR A 147 -5.62 -7.84 4.51
CA TYR A 147 -5.89 -8.21 3.12
C TYR A 147 -4.66 -8.87 2.47
N LYS A 148 -4.84 -10.12 2.03
CA LYS A 148 -3.83 -10.91 1.31
C LYS A 148 -3.81 -10.46 -0.15
N VAL A 149 -2.72 -9.81 -0.59
CA VAL A 149 -2.55 -9.37 -1.98
C VAL A 149 -2.03 -10.54 -2.83
N GLU A 150 -2.81 -10.97 -3.81
CA GLU A 150 -2.44 -12.07 -4.72
C GLU A 150 -1.94 -11.54 -6.08
N TYR A 151 -0.96 -12.25 -6.65
CA TYR A 151 -0.40 -11.93 -7.97
C TYR A 151 -0.67 -13.07 -8.94
N THR A 152 -1.19 -12.75 -10.13
CA THR A 152 -1.61 -13.75 -11.13
C THR A 152 -0.45 -14.57 -11.71
N ASN A 153 0.80 -14.12 -11.57
CA ASN A 153 1.95 -14.68 -12.27
C ASN A 153 3.06 -15.20 -11.34
N HIS A 154 2.79 -15.44 -10.05
CA HIS A 154 3.84 -15.86 -9.12
C HIS A 154 3.35 -16.97 -8.19
N SER A 155 3.87 -18.18 -8.37
CA SER A 155 3.48 -19.38 -7.62
C SER A 155 3.61 -19.19 -6.10
N GLN A 156 4.62 -18.45 -5.62
CA GLN A 156 4.78 -18.17 -4.18
C GLN A 156 3.76 -17.16 -3.59
N PHE A 157 2.98 -16.47 -4.45
CA PHE A 157 2.00 -15.44 -4.05
C PHE A 157 0.56 -15.79 -4.47
N GLN A 158 0.28 -17.06 -4.74
CA GLN A 158 -1.06 -17.57 -5.09
C GLN A 158 -1.64 -18.46 -3.99
N ASN A 159 -2.97 -18.45 -3.89
CA ASN A 159 -3.76 -19.47 -3.20
C ASN A 159 -4.06 -20.62 -4.18
N GLY A 160 -3.76 -21.87 -3.83
CA GLY A 160 -4.10 -23.03 -4.67
C GLY A 160 -3.15 -24.23 -4.53
N PRO A 161 -3.36 -25.31 -5.31
CA PRO A 161 -2.60 -26.55 -5.23
C PRO A 161 -1.09 -26.39 -5.48
N GLN A 162 -0.70 -25.36 -6.26
CA GLN A 162 0.70 -25.01 -6.58
C GLN A 162 1.18 -23.76 -5.81
N GLY A 163 0.35 -23.22 -4.91
CA GLY A 163 0.62 -22.01 -4.12
C GLY A 163 1.05 -22.31 -2.69
N ARG A 164 1.36 -21.26 -1.90
CA ARG A 164 1.61 -21.45 -0.46
C ARG A 164 0.32 -21.88 0.23
N LYS A 165 0.40 -22.91 1.08
CA LYS A 165 -0.73 -23.38 1.92
C LYS A 165 -1.38 -22.28 2.77
N GLN A 166 -0.64 -21.21 3.05
CA GLN A 166 -1.02 -20.11 3.95
C GLN A 166 -1.47 -18.84 3.20
N GLY A 167 -1.49 -18.91 1.87
CA GLY A 167 -1.75 -17.80 0.96
C GLY A 167 -0.57 -16.85 0.78
N SER A 168 -0.81 -15.77 0.04
CA SER A 168 0.23 -14.79 -0.27
C SER A 168 0.80 -14.17 1.01
N PRO A 169 2.13 -14.05 1.19
CA PRO A 169 2.74 -13.27 2.27
C PRO A 169 2.63 -11.75 2.11
N VAL A 170 2.03 -11.25 1.03
CA VAL A 170 1.98 -9.81 0.74
C VAL A 170 0.74 -9.17 1.35
N ARG A 171 0.93 -8.04 2.02
CA ARG A 171 -0.11 -7.22 2.67
C ARG A 171 0.02 -5.77 2.21
N ILE A 172 -0.87 -4.92 2.72
CA ILE A 172 -0.84 -3.48 2.47
C ILE A 172 -0.63 -2.75 3.79
N PHE A 173 0.36 -1.88 3.85
CA PHE A 173 0.65 -0.98 4.97
C PHE A 173 0.12 0.41 4.64
N THR A 174 -0.56 1.06 5.58
CA THR A 174 -1.22 2.34 5.34
C THR A 174 -1.31 3.19 6.59
N ASN A 175 -1.22 4.52 6.43
CA ASN A 175 -1.52 5.50 7.48
C ASN A 175 -3.01 5.86 7.53
N VAL A 176 -3.82 5.31 6.62
CA VAL A 176 -5.25 5.47 6.64
C VAL A 176 -5.84 4.57 7.73
N SER A 177 -6.72 5.14 8.57
CA SER A 177 -7.38 4.39 9.63
C SER A 177 -8.03 3.10 9.10
N LEU A 178 -7.62 1.96 9.66
CA LEU A 178 -8.11 0.64 9.25
C LEU A 178 -9.63 0.48 9.42
N GLN A 179 -10.25 1.27 10.30
CA GLN A 179 -11.71 1.26 10.51
C GLN A 179 -12.47 1.75 9.27
N LYS A 180 -11.86 2.62 8.48
CA LYS A 180 -12.46 3.18 7.26
C LYS A 180 -12.31 2.24 6.05
N LEU A 181 -11.43 1.23 6.13
CA LEU A 181 -11.05 0.38 5.00
C LEU A 181 -11.84 -0.93 5.02
N LYS A 182 -12.77 -1.07 4.08
CA LYS A 182 -13.64 -2.25 3.95
C LYS A 182 -12.96 -3.34 3.11
N LEU A 183 -12.80 -4.52 3.71
CA LEU A 183 -12.34 -5.72 2.99
C LEU A 183 -13.53 -6.47 2.36
N PRO A 184 -13.31 -7.20 1.25
CA PRO A 184 -14.37 -7.86 0.51
C PRO A 184 -14.95 -9.06 1.29
N ALA A 185 -16.14 -8.90 1.87
CA ALA A 185 -16.84 -9.96 2.60
C ALA A 185 -17.10 -11.23 1.75
N ARG A 186 -17.31 -11.06 0.44
CA ARG A 186 -17.45 -12.16 -0.53
C ARG A 186 -16.22 -13.07 -0.64
N GLU A 187 -15.05 -12.56 -0.25
CA GLU A 187 -13.78 -13.30 -0.20
C GLU A 187 -13.53 -13.87 1.21
N GLY A 188 -14.54 -13.87 2.10
CA GLY A 188 -14.50 -14.44 3.44
C GLY A 188 -13.97 -13.52 4.55
N TYR A 189 -13.54 -12.31 4.21
CA TYR A 189 -13.09 -11.33 5.22
C TYR A 189 -14.27 -10.91 6.12
N LYS A 190 -13.98 -10.71 7.41
CA LYS A 190 -15.00 -10.40 8.42
C LYS A 190 -14.62 -9.15 9.21
N TYR A 191 -15.61 -8.42 9.70
CA TYR A 191 -15.37 -7.25 10.54
C TYR A 191 -15.24 -7.65 12.01
N CYS A 192 -14.13 -7.28 12.66
CA CYS A 192 -13.96 -7.44 14.09
C CYS A 192 -14.52 -6.21 14.81
N THR A 193 -15.54 -6.40 15.63
CA THR A 193 -16.19 -5.31 16.39
C THR A 193 -15.30 -4.76 17.50
N PHE A 194 -14.48 -5.60 18.14
CA PHE A 194 -13.56 -5.18 19.20
C PHE A 194 -12.43 -4.30 18.67
N CYS A 195 -11.70 -4.76 17.65
CA CYS A 195 -10.61 -3.99 17.04
C CYS A 195 -11.09 -2.93 16.03
N LYS A 196 -12.39 -2.92 15.70
CA LYS A 196 -13.01 -2.04 14.69
C LYS A 196 -12.31 -2.07 13.33
N LYS A 197 -11.81 -3.24 12.91
CA LYS A 197 -11.15 -3.43 11.61
C LYS A 197 -11.60 -4.71 10.94
N TRP A 198 -11.45 -4.76 9.63
CA TRP A 198 -11.65 -6.00 8.88
C TRP A 198 -10.44 -6.91 9.02
N ILE A 199 -10.70 -8.21 9.22
CA ILE A 199 -9.70 -9.24 9.47
C ILE A 199 -9.87 -10.42 8.50
N SER A 200 -8.82 -11.22 8.34
CA SER A 200 -8.86 -12.40 7.48
C SER A 200 -9.85 -13.46 8.01
N PRO A 201 -10.30 -14.40 7.15
CA PRO A 201 -11.23 -15.45 7.56
C PRO A 201 -10.70 -16.28 8.73
N GLU A 202 -9.40 -16.58 8.71
CA GLU A 202 -8.72 -17.46 9.67
C GLU A 202 -8.36 -16.73 10.98
N ASN A 203 -8.18 -15.40 10.91
CA ASN A 203 -7.84 -14.60 12.07
C ASN A 203 -9.02 -14.55 13.06
N ARG A 204 -8.71 -14.50 14.35
CA ARG A 204 -9.67 -14.39 15.45
C ARG A 204 -9.21 -13.26 16.37
N HIS A 205 -10.11 -12.69 17.14
CA HIS A 205 -9.73 -11.73 18.18
C HIS A 205 -9.27 -12.49 19.42
N CYS A 206 -8.08 -12.20 19.92
CA CYS A 206 -7.63 -12.71 21.20
C CYS A 206 -8.15 -11.80 22.31
N MET A 207 -9.01 -12.33 23.19
CA MET A 207 -9.55 -11.56 24.31
C MET A 207 -8.48 -11.18 25.35
N ILE A 208 -7.39 -11.95 25.44
CA ILE A 208 -6.30 -11.71 26.40
C ILE A 208 -5.36 -10.61 25.88
N CYS A 209 -4.92 -10.72 24.62
CA CYS A 209 -4.11 -9.68 23.97
C CYS A 209 -4.91 -8.46 23.50
N ASN A 210 -6.25 -8.51 23.58
CA ASN A 210 -7.19 -7.52 23.05
C ASN A 210 -6.87 -7.11 21.59
N SER A 211 -6.49 -8.07 20.76
CA SER A 211 -6.00 -7.79 19.41
C SER A 211 -6.18 -8.97 18.46
N CYS A 212 -6.36 -8.65 17.18
CA CYS A 212 -6.32 -9.62 16.08
C CYS A 212 -4.91 -9.59 15.50
N THR A 213 -4.01 -10.37 16.08
CA THR A 213 -2.55 -10.27 15.89
C THR A 213 -2.00 -11.20 14.82
N PHE A 214 -2.77 -12.20 14.37
CA PHE A 214 -2.19 -13.30 13.64
C PHE A 214 -2.16 -13.06 12.13
N LYS A 215 -0.96 -13.15 11.54
CA LYS A 215 -0.62 -12.59 10.21
C LYS A 215 -0.42 -13.67 9.14
N ASP A 216 -0.14 -14.91 9.57
CA ASP A 216 0.37 -16.02 8.74
C ASP A 216 -0.72 -17.05 8.34
N GLY A 217 -2.00 -16.72 8.50
CA GLY A 217 -3.12 -17.53 8.01
C GLY A 217 -3.38 -18.86 8.72
N ARG A 218 -2.52 -19.29 9.65
CA ARG A 218 -2.80 -20.38 10.62
C ARG A 218 -3.77 -19.92 11.71
N THR A 219 -4.38 -20.89 12.39
CA THR A 219 -4.96 -20.67 13.72
C THR A 219 -3.84 -20.46 14.73
N TYR A 220 -4.17 -19.86 15.88
CA TYR A 220 -3.20 -19.54 16.92
C TYR A 220 -3.82 -19.70 18.30
N VAL A 221 -2.96 -19.85 19.32
CA VAL A 221 -3.34 -19.89 20.74
C VAL A 221 -2.56 -18.80 21.49
N HIS A 222 -3.18 -18.23 22.52
CA HIS A 222 -2.49 -17.31 23.41
C HIS A 222 -1.57 -18.10 24.36
N CYS A 223 -0.29 -17.70 24.44
CA CYS A 223 0.64 -18.22 25.43
C CYS A 223 0.73 -17.26 26.62
N ASP A 224 0.24 -17.70 27.78
CA ASP A 224 0.26 -16.88 29.01
C ASP A 224 1.67 -16.57 29.52
N GLN A 225 2.66 -17.39 29.17
CA GLN A 225 4.05 -17.17 29.57
C GLN A 225 4.73 -16.11 28.69
N CYS A 226 4.54 -16.20 27.37
CA CYS A 226 5.11 -15.27 26.40
C CYS A 226 4.31 -13.97 26.27
N LYS A 227 3.08 -13.94 26.79
CA LYS A 227 2.10 -12.84 26.63
C LYS A 227 1.87 -12.47 25.16
N SER A 228 1.93 -13.48 24.28
CA SER A 228 1.80 -13.34 22.84
C SER A 228 0.93 -14.46 22.26
N CYS A 229 0.48 -14.27 21.03
CA CYS A 229 -0.28 -15.27 20.28
C CYS A 229 0.63 -15.91 19.22
N ASP A 230 0.73 -17.24 19.25
CA ASP A 230 1.61 -18.03 18.37
C ASP A 230 0.81 -19.18 17.72
N PRO A 231 1.22 -19.73 16.57
CA PRO A 231 0.53 -20.83 15.89
C PRO A 231 0.25 -22.05 16.78
#